data_AF-I7A6B5-F1
#
_entry.id   AF-I7A6B5-F1
#
_cell.length_a   1.000
_cell.length_b   1.000
_cell.length_c   1.000
_cell.angle_alpha   90.00
_cell.angle_beta   90.00
_cell.angle_gamma   90.00
#
_symmetry.space_group_name_H-M   'P 1'
#
loop_
_entity.id
_entity.type
_entity.pdbx_description
1 polymer ?
#
loop_
_entity_poly.entity_id
_entity_poly.type
_entity_poly.pdbx_seq_one_letter_code
_entity_poly.pdbx_strand_id
1 'polypeptide(L)'
;MSEAVEKHIVTTGNKGASVSEFFKLGRELFELSFKGDFDYIRHLKDNIKILSFDIPEELKEIFIPFNNAPIYWVYDSWLLAQIEEYMKANFNRAKYFDLHKSIKENYAKWATAQIRGEKEYYANLTMSFIERDIYKHNFFKFVIQAILHTYHNSIYNFSKADKLFNEVKQMAAALKLQEPVLHELLYIVNLFHGFLYLKEKRYEEANNLFKEAVETKQNGITAKIYSALCELKLNNMEIVEYYVREVITYDFHRMIAAIDVNNFGMFNYFLINALIYNLFYEKDFAPAQKLISDTLSPYRLTEENTLKKIADKIILLKELKVDEYITEDINKHFVLLEKVIKAYAESANTLVIGMYPEFERKYQETLDLIVEEKKKREYLEIEQSLVKYDEAINDYSETIKRLKKELETFHEKVKSNLDDAIKTINSNYEYEKQIIEDKILQLPHLERYNPAKSFSANMVNNTIIALIVFLIGGLAGYSNESLAYTSGYNSTIVMIIFSGLRWGIVSFLIGILISGVIAGFVLIDRVDEKQKLVKKLNMLKVQKDRLIKEAEEYSKDKETVMRNSITASIDHHKRQIDELQEEREKHRKRITDQVEEKVKEFMASLDTVR
;
A
#
# COMPACT_ATOMS: atom_id res chain seq x y z
N MET A 1 -8.85 27.06 101.20
CA MET A 1 -10.29 27.09 100.85
C MET A 1 -10.43 28.02 99.67
N SER A 2 -10.86 27.47 98.51
CA SER A 2 -11.34 28.15 97.28
C SER A 2 -10.34 29.15 96.64
N GLU A 3 -9.93 29.09 95.37
CA GLU A 3 -10.43 28.45 94.16
C GLU A 3 -9.20 28.25 93.24
N ALA A 4 -8.96 27.01 92.83
CA ALA A 4 -8.08 26.66 91.74
C ALA A 4 -8.79 25.53 91.01
N VAL A 5 -9.23 25.78 89.78
CA VAL A 5 -9.49 24.83 88.68
C VAL A 5 -10.14 25.64 87.53
N GLU A 6 -9.78 25.28 86.29
CA GLU A 6 -10.29 25.78 85.00
C GLU A 6 -9.69 27.08 84.42
N LYS A 7 -8.49 26.94 83.85
CA LYS A 7 -8.12 27.58 82.57
C LYS A 7 -7.14 26.68 81.80
N HIS A 8 -7.66 25.57 81.29
CA HIS A 8 -7.07 24.83 80.18
C HIS A 8 -8.11 24.69 79.08
N ILE A 9 -8.17 25.69 78.21
CA ILE A 9 -8.65 25.49 76.84
C ILE A 9 -7.45 25.79 75.94
N VAL A 10 -6.87 24.70 75.45
CA VAL A 10 -5.86 24.65 74.41
C VAL A 10 -6.44 25.32 73.16
N THR A 11 -5.95 26.52 72.86
CA THR A 11 -6.08 27.12 71.53
C THR A 11 -4.99 26.47 70.66
N THR A 12 -5.33 25.39 69.97
CA THR A 12 -4.56 24.89 68.81
C THR A 12 -4.73 25.87 67.66
N GLY A 13 -4.11 27.04 67.79
CA GLY A 13 -3.88 27.96 66.69
C GLY A 13 -2.78 27.39 65.80
N ASN A 14 -3.17 26.89 64.62
CA ASN A 14 -2.24 26.52 63.57
C ASN A 14 -1.45 27.78 63.17
N LYS A 15 -0.19 27.87 63.62
CA LYS A 15 0.72 28.98 63.28
C LYS A 15 0.89 28.99 61.76
N GLY A 16 0.55 30.11 61.12
CA GLY A 16 0.59 30.26 59.67
C GLY A 16 1.97 29.94 59.08
N ALA A 17 2.00 29.13 58.03
CA ALA A 17 3.20 28.86 57.24
C ALA A 17 3.82 30.19 56.79
N SER A 18 5.12 30.37 57.02
CA SER A 18 5.78 31.60 56.60
C SER A 18 5.96 31.61 55.08
N VAL A 19 5.72 32.75 54.44
CA VAL A 19 5.93 32.92 52.99
C VAL A 19 7.37 32.55 52.58
N SER A 20 8.34 32.75 53.48
CA SER A 20 9.73 32.36 53.27
C SER A 20 9.92 30.83 53.19
N GLU A 21 9.23 30.05 54.03
CA GLU A 21 9.24 28.59 53.98
C GLU A 21 8.57 28.08 52.71
N PHE A 22 7.49 28.73 52.25
CA PHE A 22 6.82 28.38 51.00
C PHE A 22 7.73 28.57 49.77
N PHE A 23 8.43 29.71 49.68
CA PHE A 23 9.42 29.90 48.60
C PHE A 23 10.61 28.94 48.73
N LYS A 24 11.02 28.60 49.96
CA LYS A 24 12.07 27.59 50.18
C LYS A 24 11.63 26.23 49.63
N LEU A 25 10.38 25.83 49.85
CA LEU A 25 9.81 24.62 49.28
C LEU A 25 9.87 24.64 47.74
N GLY A 26 9.48 25.75 47.10
CA GLY A 26 9.58 25.88 45.64
C GLY A 26 11.01 25.74 45.11
N ARG A 27 12.01 26.28 45.83
CA ARG A 27 13.44 26.09 45.49
C ARG A 27 13.89 24.64 45.65
N GLU A 28 13.48 23.99 46.73
CA GLU A 28 13.86 22.60 47.03
C GLU A 28 13.20 21.60 46.07
N LEU A 29 11.97 21.88 45.62
CA LEU A 29 11.20 20.98 44.75
C LEU A 29 11.47 21.17 43.26
N PHE A 30 11.79 22.38 42.81
CA PHE A 30 11.84 22.72 41.38
C PHE A 30 13.06 23.58 40.99
N GLU A 31 13.99 23.82 41.92
CA GLU A 31 15.22 24.60 41.65
C GLU A 31 14.93 26.05 41.20
N LEU A 32 13.79 26.61 41.60
CA LEU A 32 13.33 27.93 41.16
C LEU A 32 14.27 29.05 41.63
N SER A 33 14.55 30.00 40.73
CA SER A 33 15.17 31.27 41.10
C SER A 33 14.10 32.33 41.35
N PHE A 34 14.01 32.80 42.59
CA PHE A 34 13.16 33.93 42.98
C PHE A 34 13.92 35.28 42.97
N LYS A 35 15.09 35.36 42.30
CA LYS A 35 15.91 36.57 42.28
C LYS A 35 15.56 37.46 41.07
N GLY A 36 15.05 38.66 41.35
CA GLY A 36 14.79 39.72 40.38
C GLY A 36 13.30 40.05 40.22
N ASP A 37 13.00 41.26 39.75
CA ASP A 37 11.65 41.60 39.29
C ASP A 37 11.29 40.70 38.10
N PHE A 38 10.16 40.00 38.19
CA PHE A 38 9.69 39.10 37.14
C PHE A 38 9.42 39.88 35.84
N ASP A 39 10.29 39.70 34.84
CA ASP A 39 10.13 40.30 33.52
C ASP A 39 9.09 39.49 32.72
N TYR A 40 7.82 39.82 32.93
CA TYR A 40 6.72 39.15 32.23
C TYR A 40 6.74 39.37 30.72
N ILE A 41 7.38 40.45 30.23
CA ILE A 41 7.55 40.72 28.79
C ILE A 41 8.49 39.66 28.20
N ARG A 42 9.62 39.39 28.86
CA ARG A 42 10.53 38.31 28.46
C ARG A 42 9.84 36.95 28.58
N HIS A 43 9.14 36.70 29.68
CA HIS A 43 8.40 35.46 29.90
C HIS A 43 7.37 35.21 28.77
N LEU A 44 6.57 36.20 28.38
CA LEU A 44 5.61 36.06 27.28
C LEU A 44 6.28 35.81 25.91
N LYS A 45 7.38 36.52 25.61
CA LYS A 45 8.15 36.27 24.37
C LYS A 45 8.70 34.85 24.31
N ASP A 46 9.20 34.35 25.43
CA ASP A 46 9.63 32.96 25.54
C ASP A 46 8.43 32.02 25.41
N ASN A 47 7.28 32.35 26.00
CA ASN A 47 6.11 31.50 25.99
C ASN A 47 5.39 31.40 24.64
N ILE A 48 5.49 32.41 23.78
CA ILE A 48 4.93 32.36 22.40
C ILE A 48 5.59 31.26 21.56
N LYS A 49 6.80 30.80 21.92
CA LYS A 49 7.44 29.65 21.25
C LYS A 49 6.56 28.41 21.27
N ILE A 50 5.65 28.26 22.26
CA ILE A 50 4.68 27.16 22.31
C ILE A 50 3.80 27.08 21.05
N LEU A 51 3.51 28.22 20.42
CA LEU A 51 2.68 28.28 19.22
C LEU A 51 3.40 27.74 17.98
N SER A 52 4.73 27.66 18.02
CA SER A 52 5.54 27.05 16.95
C SER A 52 5.65 25.54 17.04
N PHE A 53 5.23 24.95 18.16
CA PHE A 53 5.27 23.51 18.35
C PHE A 53 4.04 22.85 17.75
N ASP A 54 4.27 21.74 17.06
CA ASP A 54 3.23 20.88 16.53
C ASP A 54 2.70 19.97 17.65
N ILE A 55 1.86 20.55 18.51
CA ILE A 55 1.21 19.89 19.64
C ILE A 55 -0.31 20.15 19.59
N PRO A 56 -1.13 19.31 20.24
CA PRO A 56 -2.56 19.57 20.38
C PRO A 56 -2.83 20.95 21.01
N GLU A 57 -3.87 21.64 20.54
CA GLU A 57 -4.25 22.98 21.01
C GLU A 57 -4.54 23.01 22.52
N GLU A 58 -5.02 21.88 23.04
CA GLU A 58 -5.25 21.64 24.46
C GLU A 58 -4.02 21.88 25.32
N LEU A 59 -2.82 21.69 24.76
CA LEU A 59 -1.53 21.82 25.45
C LEU A 59 -0.86 23.19 25.24
N LYS A 60 -1.49 24.10 24.49
CA LYS A 60 -0.96 25.44 24.13
C LYS A 60 -1.42 26.57 25.06
N GLU A 61 -1.66 26.27 26.33
CA GLU A 61 -1.98 27.31 27.32
C GLU A 61 -0.77 28.20 27.64
N ILE A 62 -0.97 29.52 27.61
CA ILE A 62 -0.01 30.54 28.06
C ILE A 62 -0.51 31.10 29.39
N PHE A 63 0.32 31.01 30.44
CA PHE A 63 -0.07 31.51 31.76
C PHE A 63 -0.27 33.04 31.78
N ILE A 64 -1.38 33.47 32.37
CA ILE A 64 -1.70 34.89 32.57
C ILE A 64 -1.67 35.22 34.07
N PRO A 65 -0.55 35.72 34.61
CA PRO A 65 -0.43 36.14 36.00
C PRO A 65 -1.29 37.38 36.26
N PHE A 66 -2.05 37.35 37.35
CA PHE A 66 -2.96 38.40 37.78
C PHE A 66 -2.32 39.79 37.74
N ASN A 67 -1.13 39.96 38.33
CA ASN A 67 -0.46 41.26 38.45
C ASN A 67 0.01 41.85 37.11
N ASN A 68 0.25 41.00 36.11
CA ASN A 68 0.77 41.41 34.80
C ASN A 68 -0.20 41.09 33.64
N ALA A 69 -1.44 40.67 33.96
CA ALA A 69 -2.45 40.29 32.99
C ALA A 69 -2.64 41.32 31.86
N PRO A 70 -2.60 42.65 32.08
CA PRO A 70 -2.75 43.61 31.00
C PRO A 70 -1.77 43.42 29.83
N ILE A 71 -0.58 42.88 30.09
CA ILE A 71 0.44 42.68 29.06
C ILE A 71 0.01 41.62 28.03
N TYR A 72 -0.87 40.67 28.38
CA TYR A 72 -1.40 39.67 27.44
C TYR A 72 -1.98 40.32 26.16
N TRP A 73 -2.69 41.44 26.32
CA TRP A 73 -3.36 42.16 25.22
C TRP A 73 -2.42 43.03 24.36
N VAL A 74 -1.12 43.06 24.68
CA VAL A 74 -0.10 43.85 23.95
C VAL A 74 0.58 43.02 22.87
N TYR A 75 0.75 41.73 23.11
CA TYR A 75 1.49 40.82 22.23
C TYR A 75 0.62 40.27 21.11
N ASP A 76 1.20 39.99 19.95
CA ASP A 76 0.46 39.39 18.83
C ASP A 76 0.23 37.88 19.09
N SER A 77 -0.77 37.57 19.92
CA SER A 77 -1.28 36.21 20.09
C SER A 77 -2.14 35.79 18.90
N TRP A 78 -2.35 34.49 18.72
CA TRP A 78 -3.25 33.97 17.69
C TRP A 78 -4.66 34.57 17.83
N LEU A 79 -5.20 34.64 19.06
CA LEU A 79 -6.48 35.27 19.35
C LEU A 79 -6.50 36.73 18.86
N LEU A 80 -5.45 37.50 19.15
CA LEU A 80 -5.38 38.91 18.75
C LEU A 80 -5.28 39.09 17.24
N ALA A 81 -4.55 38.23 16.55
CA ALA A 81 -4.50 38.22 15.09
C ALA A 81 -5.89 37.96 14.49
N GLN A 82 -6.62 36.97 15.01
CA GLN A 82 -7.99 36.64 14.57
C GLN A 82 -8.98 37.78 14.85
N ILE A 83 -8.88 38.40 16.03
CA ILE A 83 -9.67 39.59 16.37
C ILE A 83 -9.33 40.74 15.41
N GLU A 84 -8.06 40.97 15.11
CA GLU A 84 -7.67 42.04 14.17
C GLU A 84 -8.17 41.82 12.76
N GLU A 85 -8.10 40.59 12.24
CA GLU A 85 -8.65 40.24 10.92
C GLU A 85 -10.16 40.46 10.88
N TYR A 86 -10.87 40.02 11.92
CA TYR A 86 -12.30 40.28 12.07
C TYR A 86 -12.58 41.79 12.08
N MET A 87 -11.82 42.57 12.84
CA MET A 87 -12.01 44.00 12.95
C MET A 87 -11.71 44.72 11.62
N LYS A 88 -10.64 44.36 10.91
CA LYS A 88 -10.31 44.86 9.57
C LYS A 88 -11.44 44.59 8.57
N ALA A 89 -12.01 43.39 8.59
CA ALA A 89 -13.09 43.00 7.68
C ALA A 89 -14.42 43.74 7.97
N ASN A 90 -14.68 44.09 9.23
CA ASN A 90 -15.95 44.68 9.66
C ASN A 90 -15.89 46.20 9.88
N PHE A 91 -14.72 46.83 9.83
CA PHE A 91 -14.61 48.29 9.87
C PHE A 91 -14.89 48.89 8.48
N ASN A 92 -16.14 49.30 8.26
CA ASN A 92 -16.58 49.91 7.01
C ASN A 92 -15.97 51.31 6.71
N ARG A 93 -15.21 51.93 7.62
CA ARG A 93 -14.58 53.25 7.44
C ARG A 93 -13.16 53.31 8.02
N ALA A 94 -12.22 53.82 7.23
CA ALA A 94 -10.81 53.99 7.61
C ALA A 94 -10.61 54.73 8.95
N LYS A 95 -11.41 55.77 9.23
CA LYS A 95 -11.33 56.54 10.47
C LYS A 95 -11.50 55.69 11.75
N TYR A 96 -12.35 54.66 11.73
CA TYR A 96 -12.55 53.80 12.90
C TYR A 96 -11.42 52.80 13.07
N PHE A 97 -10.81 52.37 11.96
CA PHE A 97 -9.60 51.55 11.98
C PHE A 97 -8.39 52.30 12.54
N ASP A 98 -8.19 53.57 12.14
CA ASP A 98 -7.13 54.43 12.69
C ASP A 98 -7.28 54.66 14.20
N LEU A 99 -8.54 54.79 14.66
CA LEU A 99 -8.85 54.95 16.07
C LEU A 99 -8.59 53.66 16.86
N HIS A 100 -8.98 52.50 16.33
CA HIS A 100 -8.65 51.20 16.90
C HIS A 100 -7.13 51.01 17.03
N LYS A 101 -6.37 51.33 15.97
CA LYS A 101 -4.90 51.29 15.99
C LYS A 101 -4.33 52.21 17.06
N SER A 102 -4.85 53.43 17.18
CA SER A 102 -4.44 54.39 18.21
C SER A 102 -4.75 53.89 19.63
N ILE A 103 -5.89 53.23 19.85
CA ILE A 103 -6.22 52.59 21.14
C ILE A 103 -5.21 51.50 21.47
N LYS A 104 -4.93 50.58 20.53
CA LYS A 104 -3.95 49.48 20.73
C LYS A 104 -2.55 50.02 21.03
N GLU A 105 -2.07 50.99 20.26
CA GLU A 105 -0.72 51.56 20.43
C GLU A 105 -0.53 52.26 21.78
N ASN A 106 -1.51 53.06 22.22
CA ASN A 106 -1.41 53.77 23.50
C ASN A 106 -1.64 52.83 24.69
N TYR A 107 -2.51 51.83 24.54
CA TYR A 107 -2.65 50.76 25.52
C TYR A 107 -1.35 49.97 25.70
N ALA A 108 -0.69 49.60 24.60
CA ALA A 108 0.60 48.91 24.62
C ALA A 108 1.67 49.72 25.38
N LYS A 109 1.75 51.02 25.11
CA LYS A 109 2.64 51.93 25.85
C LYS A 109 2.27 52.00 27.33
N TRP A 110 0.99 52.06 27.69
CA TRP A 110 0.54 52.04 29.08
C TRP A 110 0.92 50.74 29.81
N ALA A 111 0.67 49.59 29.18
CA ALA A 111 0.89 48.28 29.77
C ALA A 111 2.39 47.98 29.98
N THR A 112 3.27 48.57 29.16
CA THR A 112 4.73 48.36 29.22
C THR A 112 5.49 49.46 29.97
N ALA A 113 4.86 50.62 30.23
CA ALA A 113 5.49 51.74 30.94
C ALA A 113 5.83 51.38 32.40
N GLN A 114 7.08 51.64 32.77
CA GLN A 114 7.60 51.47 34.15
C GLN A 114 7.44 52.75 34.97
N ILE A 115 7.48 53.92 34.32
CA ILE A 115 7.39 55.22 34.98
C ILE A 115 5.91 55.57 35.24
N ARG A 116 5.58 55.91 36.49
CA ARG A 116 4.21 56.23 36.91
C ARG A 116 3.57 57.36 36.09
N GLY A 117 4.31 58.43 35.83
CA GLY A 117 3.80 59.59 35.06
C GLY A 117 3.48 59.25 33.60
N GLU A 118 4.34 58.46 32.94
CA GLU A 118 4.08 57.98 31.58
C GLU A 118 2.87 57.05 31.55
N LYS A 119 2.76 56.16 32.55
CA LYS A 119 1.62 55.26 32.69
C LYS A 119 0.32 56.05 32.83
N GLU A 120 0.28 57.09 33.65
CA GLU A 120 -0.90 57.94 33.79
C GLU A 120 -1.24 58.71 32.50
N TYR A 121 -0.23 59.23 31.79
CA TYR A 121 -0.41 59.89 30.50
C TYR A 121 -1.05 58.95 29.46
N TYR A 122 -0.49 57.75 29.27
CA TYR A 122 -1.00 56.79 28.27
C TYR A 122 -2.36 56.21 28.64
N ALA A 123 -2.67 56.04 29.94
CA ALA A 123 -4.01 55.64 30.38
C ALA A 123 -5.07 56.67 29.96
N ASN A 124 -4.83 57.95 30.27
CA ASN A 124 -5.76 59.04 29.93
C ASN A 124 -5.92 59.22 28.42
N LEU A 125 -4.82 59.10 27.67
CA LEU A 125 -4.85 59.18 26.22
C LEU A 125 -5.65 58.03 25.60
N THR A 126 -5.45 56.80 26.10
CA THR A 126 -6.23 55.63 25.67
C THR A 126 -7.72 55.81 25.97
N MET A 127 -8.08 56.30 27.16
CA MET A 127 -9.47 56.61 27.51
C MET A 127 -10.09 57.65 26.59
N SER A 128 -9.37 58.73 26.26
CA SER A 128 -9.85 59.76 25.34
C SER A 128 -10.12 59.20 23.94
N PHE A 129 -9.29 58.28 23.45
CA PHE A 129 -9.53 57.62 22.16
C PHE A 129 -10.74 56.67 22.21
N ILE A 130 -10.92 55.93 23.31
CA ILE A 130 -12.09 55.06 23.51
C ILE A 130 -13.38 55.87 23.53
N GLU A 131 -13.41 57.02 24.21
CA GLU A 131 -14.58 57.91 24.27
C GLU A 131 -14.94 58.52 22.91
N ARG A 132 -13.93 58.78 22.06
CA ARG A 132 -14.13 59.25 20.68
C ARG A 132 -14.65 58.15 19.75
N ASP A 133 -14.50 56.88 20.13
CA ASP A 133 -14.94 55.75 19.34
C ASP A 133 -16.43 55.47 19.57
N ILE A 134 -17.27 56.02 18.71
CA ILE A 134 -18.72 55.78 18.73
C ILE A 134 -19.12 54.44 18.07
N TYR A 135 -18.18 53.67 17.50
CA TYR A 135 -18.51 52.44 16.80
C TYR A 135 -18.85 51.32 17.78
N LYS A 136 -20.11 50.89 17.81
CA LYS A 136 -20.64 49.94 18.79
C LYS A 136 -20.10 48.51 18.63
N HIS A 137 -19.68 48.12 17.43
CA HIS A 137 -19.15 46.77 17.18
C HIS A 137 -17.65 46.62 17.49
N ASN A 138 -16.97 47.69 17.91
CA ASN A 138 -15.61 47.58 18.44
C ASN A 138 -15.65 47.06 19.87
N PHE A 139 -15.83 45.75 20.04
CA PHE A 139 -15.84 45.12 21.37
C PHE A 139 -14.46 45.23 22.06
N PHE A 140 -13.38 45.26 21.29
CA PHE A 140 -12.00 45.37 21.80
C PHE A 140 -11.80 46.63 22.65
N LYS A 141 -12.41 47.76 22.29
CA LYS A 141 -12.32 48.98 23.12
C LYS A 141 -12.90 48.78 24.51
N PHE A 142 -13.98 48.00 24.64
CA PHE A 142 -14.62 47.74 25.94
C PHE A 142 -13.77 46.78 26.78
N VAL A 143 -13.10 45.80 26.15
CA VAL A 143 -12.09 44.96 26.81
C VAL A 143 -10.98 45.83 27.39
N ILE A 144 -10.36 46.67 26.56
CA ILE A 144 -9.27 47.55 27.00
C ILE A 144 -9.73 48.52 28.09
N GLN A 145 -10.93 49.09 27.95
CA GLN A 145 -11.50 49.99 28.94
C GLN A 145 -11.75 49.29 30.29
N ALA A 146 -12.27 48.06 30.26
CA ALA A 146 -12.49 47.27 31.46
C ALA A 146 -11.16 46.97 32.16
N ILE A 147 -10.13 46.56 31.42
CA ILE A 147 -8.78 46.29 31.96
C ILE A 147 -8.19 47.55 32.60
N LEU A 148 -8.31 48.71 31.96
CA LEU A 148 -7.86 49.99 32.51
C LEU A 148 -8.57 50.31 33.84
N HIS A 149 -9.90 50.14 33.89
CA HIS A 149 -10.68 50.31 35.12
C HIS A 149 -10.39 49.25 36.19
N THR A 150 -9.83 48.09 35.83
CA THR A 150 -9.39 47.05 36.80
C THR A 150 -7.98 47.32 37.31
N TYR A 151 -7.02 47.68 36.45
CA TYR A 151 -5.59 47.64 36.78
C TYR A 151 -4.92 49.00 36.98
N HIS A 152 -5.48 50.09 36.47
CA HIS A 152 -4.89 51.41 36.67
C HIS A 152 -5.48 52.10 37.90
N ASN A 153 -4.65 52.31 38.93
CA ASN A 153 -5.12 52.73 40.25
C ASN A 153 -5.89 54.07 40.27
N SER A 154 -5.52 55.06 39.45
CA SER A 154 -6.18 56.39 39.45
C SER A 154 -7.56 56.39 38.80
N ILE A 155 -7.83 55.45 37.88
CA ILE A 155 -9.11 55.30 37.18
C ILE A 155 -9.87 54.05 37.64
N TYR A 156 -9.39 53.41 38.70
CA TYR A 156 -9.96 52.17 39.19
C TYR A 156 -11.47 52.35 39.49
N ASN A 157 -12.31 51.49 38.91
CA ASN A 157 -13.75 51.54 39.14
C ASN A 157 -14.37 50.16 38.95
N PHE A 158 -14.67 49.49 40.07
CA PHE A 158 -15.22 48.14 40.09
C PHE A 158 -16.53 48.03 39.29
N SER A 159 -17.55 48.84 39.64
CA SER A 159 -18.87 48.76 39.02
C SER A 159 -18.83 49.01 37.51
N LYS A 160 -17.98 49.95 37.07
CA LYS A 160 -17.82 50.22 35.65
C LYS A 160 -17.08 49.09 34.92
N ALA A 161 -16.04 48.51 35.52
CA ALA A 161 -15.32 47.39 34.95
C ALA A 161 -16.21 46.14 34.81
N ASP A 162 -16.97 45.79 35.86
CA ASP A 162 -17.93 44.67 35.87
C ASP A 162 -18.97 44.82 34.74
N LYS A 163 -19.59 46.01 34.66
CA LYS A 163 -20.53 46.31 33.57
C LYS A 163 -19.90 46.14 32.19
N LEU A 164 -18.68 46.65 32.00
CA LEU A 164 -17.97 46.56 30.72
C LEU A 164 -17.61 45.11 30.36
N PHE A 165 -17.18 44.28 31.32
CA PHE A 165 -16.93 42.86 31.04
C PHE A 165 -18.20 42.12 30.65
N ASN A 166 -19.33 42.38 31.32
CA ASN A 166 -20.62 41.80 30.94
C ASN A 166 -21.08 42.26 29.54
N GLU A 167 -20.89 43.55 29.21
CA GLU A 167 -21.15 44.08 27.87
C GLU A 167 -20.25 43.39 26.82
N VAL A 168 -18.97 43.15 27.10
CA VAL A 168 -18.06 42.40 26.22
C VAL A 168 -18.57 40.98 25.98
N LYS A 169 -18.96 40.24 27.03
CA LYS A 169 -19.47 38.86 26.88
C LYS A 169 -20.71 38.83 25.97
N GLN A 170 -21.65 39.75 26.20
CA GLN A 170 -22.87 39.86 25.38
C GLN A 170 -22.56 40.23 23.93
N MET A 171 -21.64 41.16 23.72
CA MET A 171 -21.20 41.54 22.38
C MET A 171 -20.52 40.37 21.68
N ALA A 172 -19.58 39.69 22.34
CA ALA A 172 -18.85 38.55 21.81
C ALA A 172 -19.81 37.45 21.32
N ALA A 173 -20.84 37.12 22.11
CA ALA A 173 -21.88 36.16 21.73
C ALA A 173 -22.72 36.61 20.51
N ALA A 174 -22.84 37.92 20.27
CA ALA A 174 -23.51 38.47 19.10
C ALA A 174 -22.60 38.60 17.87
N LEU A 175 -21.27 38.43 18.02
CA LEU A 175 -20.33 38.45 16.89
C LEU A 175 -20.36 37.10 16.17
N LYS A 176 -20.29 37.13 14.84
CA LYS A 176 -20.11 35.93 14.01
C LYS A 176 -18.63 35.50 13.95
N LEU A 177 -18.02 35.27 15.10
CA LEU A 177 -16.67 34.70 15.20
C LEU A 177 -16.73 33.19 14.96
N GLN A 178 -15.63 32.61 14.48
CA GLN A 178 -15.49 31.14 14.46
C GLN A 178 -15.51 30.60 15.90
N GLU A 179 -16.09 29.42 16.12
CA GLU A 179 -16.25 28.83 17.45
C GLU A 179 -14.95 28.78 18.28
N PRO A 180 -13.79 28.35 17.73
CA PRO A 180 -12.54 28.31 18.51
C PRO A 180 -12.10 29.71 18.98
N VAL A 181 -12.28 30.73 18.14
CA VAL A 181 -11.93 32.13 18.46
C VAL A 181 -12.89 32.68 19.50
N LEU A 182 -14.18 32.37 19.39
CA LEU A 182 -15.19 32.78 20.37
C LEU A 182 -14.93 32.16 21.73
N HIS A 183 -14.62 30.86 21.79
CA HIS A 183 -14.33 30.15 23.03
C HIS A 183 -13.08 30.71 23.70
N GLU A 184 -11.99 30.92 22.95
CA GLU A 184 -10.77 31.51 23.49
C GLU A 184 -11.01 32.95 23.97
N LEU A 185 -11.79 33.76 23.23
CA LEU A 185 -12.17 35.10 23.67
C LEU A 185 -12.97 35.08 24.98
N LEU A 186 -14.00 34.24 25.07
CA LEU A 186 -14.84 34.13 26.26
C LEU A 186 -14.06 33.59 27.46
N TYR A 187 -13.15 32.64 27.24
CA TYR A 187 -12.20 32.16 28.25
C TYR A 187 -11.38 33.31 28.85
N ILE A 188 -10.72 34.10 28.00
CA ILE A 188 -9.90 35.23 28.46
C ILE A 188 -10.75 36.32 29.12
N VAL A 189 -11.94 36.63 28.58
CA VAL A 189 -12.83 37.63 29.18
C VAL A 189 -13.32 37.18 30.56
N ASN A 190 -13.70 35.92 30.72
CA ASN A 190 -14.08 35.34 32.01
C ASN A 190 -12.93 35.39 33.02
N LEU A 191 -11.71 35.08 32.57
CA LEU A 191 -10.51 35.14 33.41
C LEU A 191 -10.25 36.57 33.91
N PHE A 192 -10.26 37.57 33.02
CA PHE A 192 -10.07 38.98 33.41
C PHE A 192 -11.22 39.51 34.26
N HIS A 193 -12.44 39.02 34.04
CA HIS A 193 -13.57 39.36 34.88
C HIS A 193 -13.39 38.76 36.29
N GLY A 194 -12.94 37.51 36.40
CA GLY A 194 -12.60 36.89 37.67
C GLY A 194 -11.49 37.66 38.41
N PHE A 195 -10.48 38.16 37.69
CA PHE A 195 -9.44 39.02 38.25
C PHE A 195 -9.98 40.31 38.88
N LEU A 196 -11.03 40.91 38.31
CA LEU A 196 -11.68 42.08 38.92
C LEU A 196 -12.23 41.76 40.31
N TYR A 197 -12.96 40.64 40.44
CA TYR A 197 -13.50 40.19 41.74
C TYR A 197 -12.42 39.73 42.70
N LEU A 198 -11.37 39.09 42.20
CA LEU A 198 -10.19 38.69 42.98
C LEU A 198 -9.50 39.93 43.59
N LYS A 199 -9.39 41.03 42.83
CA LYS A 199 -8.85 42.30 43.32
C LYS A 199 -9.65 42.88 44.50
N GLU A 200 -10.97 42.74 44.47
CA GLU A 200 -11.88 43.12 45.56
C GLU A 200 -11.98 42.08 46.68
N LYS A 201 -11.22 40.99 46.62
CA LYS A 201 -11.26 39.86 47.58
C LYS A 201 -12.64 39.20 47.68
N ARG A 202 -13.43 39.28 46.61
CA ARG A 202 -14.73 38.61 46.46
C ARG A 202 -14.51 37.23 45.85
N TYR A 203 -14.04 36.30 46.69
CA TYR A 203 -13.51 35.02 46.23
C TYR A 203 -14.58 34.07 45.66
N GLU A 204 -15.81 34.11 46.16
CA GLU A 204 -16.90 33.26 45.64
C GLU A 204 -17.26 33.65 44.20
N GLU A 205 -17.47 34.94 43.96
CA GLU A 205 -17.82 35.47 42.65
C GLU A 205 -16.66 35.35 41.66
N ALA A 206 -15.42 35.59 42.11
CA ALA A 206 -14.23 35.36 41.32
C ALA A 206 -14.13 33.88 40.88
N ASN A 207 -14.36 32.96 41.81
CA ASN A 207 -14.30 31.53 41.53
C ASN A 207 -15.40 31.06 40.57
N ASN A 208 -16.61 31.61 40.66
CA ASN A 208 -17.68 31.31 39.69
C ASN A 208 -17.24 31.71 38.27
N LEU A 209 -16.62 32.88 38.11
CA LEU A 209 -16.10 33.32 36.81
C LEU A 209 -14.92 32.47 36.31
N PHE A 210 -14.03 32.02 37.20
CA PHE A 210 -12.97 31.09 36.83
C PHE A 210 -13.51 29.71 36.44
N LYS A 211 -14.56 29.21 37.11
CA LYS A 211 -15.26 27.97 36.73
C LYS A 211 -15.95 28.11 35.36
N GLU A 212 -16.63 29.22 35.10
CA GLU A 212 -17.17 29.54 33.76
C GLU A 212 -16.06 29.56 32.68
N ALA A 213 -14.86 30.07 33.02
CA ALA A 213 -13.71 30.03 32.11
C ALA A 213 -13.28 28.58 31.84
N VAL A 214 -13.16 27.74 32.88
CA VAL A 214 -12.81 26.31 32.73
C VAL A 214 -13.89 25.54 31.94
N GLU A 215 -15.17 25.85 32.11
CA GLU A 215 -16.25 25.24 31.31
C GLU A 215 -16.13 25.61 29.82
N THR A 216 -15.70 26.83 29.52
CA THR A 216 -15.47 27.31 28.14
C THR A 216 -14.23 26.66 27.52
N LYS A 217 -13.16 26.50 28.32
CA LYS A 217 -11.89 25.89 27.93
C LYS A 217 -11.40 24.96 29.05
N GLN A 218 -11.70 23.67 28.94
CA GLN A 218 -11.42 22.68 29.99
C GLN A 218 -9.94 22.58 30.39
N ASN A 219 -9.05 22.86 29.44
CA ASN A 219 -7.59 22.87 29.64
C ASN A 219 -7.05 24.27 29.97
N GLY A 220 -7.92 25.22 30.34
CA GLY A 220 -7.55 26.56 30.77
C GLY A 220 -6.88 26.57 32.14
N ILE A 221 -5.63 26.13 32.21
CA ILE A 221 -4.89 25.94 33.47
C ILE A 221 -4.73 27.23 34.27
N THR A 222 -4.63 28.39 33.62
CA THR A 222 -4.59 29.68 34.33
C THR A 222 -5.83 29.85 35.22
N ALA A 223 -7.01 29.55 34.69
CA ALA A 223 -8.27 29.62 35.45
C ALA A 223 -8.31 28.57 36.57
N LYS A 224 -7.82 27.34 36.35
CA LYS A 224 -7.71 26.31 37.39
C LYS A 224 -6.82 26.77 38.56
N ILE A 225 -5.69 27.41 38.28
CA ILE A 225 -4.79 27.96 39.31
C ILE A 225 -5.50 29.04 40.13
N TYR A 226 -6.19 29.98 39.49
CA TYR A 226 -6.89 31.04 40.23
C TYR A 226 -8.17 30.56 40.92
N SER A 227 -8.84 29.52 40.42
CA SER A 227 -9.87 28.79 41.16
C SER A 227 -9.31 28.14 42.41
N ALA A 228 -8.17 27.45 42.33
CA ALA A 228 -7.48 26.88 43.49
C ALA A 228 -7.14 27.96 44.53
N LEU A 229 -6.71 29.13 44.08
CA LEU A 229 -6.45 30.26 44.97
C LEU A 229 -7.71 30.74 45.69
N CYS A 230 -8.83 30.87 44.98
CA CYS A 230 -10.10 31.28 45.59
C CYS A 230 -10.60 30.24 46.58
N GLU A 231 -10.58 28.95 46.21
CA GLU A 231 -10.98 27.84 47.08
C GLU A 231 -10.10 27.75 48.34
N LEU A 232 -8.80 28.07 48.22
CA LEU A 232 -7.91 28.19 49.37
C LEU A 232 -8.35 29.30 50.32
N LYS A 233 -8.76 30.46 49.79
CA LYS A 233 -9.28 31.58 50.61
C LYS A 233 -10.65 31.28 51.21
N LEU A 234 -11.43 30.40 50.58
CA LEU A 234 -12.70 29.86 51.07
C LEU A 234 -12.52 28.63 51.98
N ASN A 235 -11.29 28.19 52.22
CA ASN A 235 -10.92 27.06 53.08
C ASN A 235 -11.40 25.67 52.57
N ASN A 236 -11.62 25.54 51.25
CA ASN A 236 -12.03 24.30 50.59
C ASN A 236 -10.81 23.49 50.10
N MET A 237 -10.01 22.98 51.04
CA MET A 237 -8.70 22.36 50.75
C MET A 237 -8.75 21.17 49.78
N GLU A 238 -9.82 20.37 49.80
CA GLU A 238 -9.98 19.23 48.89
C GLU A 238 -10.03 19.67 47.41
N ILE A 239 -10.70 20.79 47.14
CA ILE A 239 -10.80 21.35 45.78
C ILE A 239 -9.47 21.99 45.37
N VAL A 240 -8.75 22.60 46.32
CA VAL A 240 -7.38 23.09 46.07
C VAL A 240 -6.48 21.94 45.63
N GLU A 241 -6.53 20.80 46.34
CA GLU A 241 -5.74 19.61 45.98
C GLU A 241 -6.08 19.11 44.57
N TYR A 242 -7.37 19.03 44.25
CA TYR A 242 -7.85 18.63 42.92
C TYR A 242 -7.24 19.51 41.81
N TYR A 243 -7.34 20.84 41.93
CA TYR A 243 -6.79 21.74 40.91
C TYR A 243 -5.25 21.70 40.85
N VAL A 244 -4.56 21.54 41.99
CA VAL A 244 -3.10 21.37 42.00
C VAL A 244 -2.70 20.10 41.22
N ARG A 245 -3.40 18.98 41.44
CA ARG A 245 -3.18 17.74 40.68
C ARG A 245 -3.42 17.94 39.19
N GLU A 246 -4.50 18.63 38.81
CA GLU A 246 -4.80 18.93 37.41
C GLU A 246 -3.68 19.74 36.73
N VAL A 247 -3.10 20.73 37.42
CA VAL A 247 -1.97 21.53 36.91
C VAL A 247 -0.72 20.65 36.72
N ILE A 248 -0.43 19.78 37.68
CA ILE A 248 0.72 18.86 37.62
C ILE A 248 0.56 17.87 36.46
N THR A 249 -0.61 17.24 36.35
CA THR A 249 -0.93 16.30 35.25
C THR A 249 -0.80 16.97 33.90
N TYR A 250 -1.24 18.22 33.77
CA TYR A 250 -1.08 18.99 32.54
C TYR A 250 0.40 19.22 32.19
N ASP A 251 1.23 19.60 33.16
CA ASP A 251 2.67 19.76 32.94
C ASP A 251 3.32 18.44 32.49
N PHE A 252 2.93 17.31 33.10
CA PHE A 252 3.38 15.98 32.66
C PHE A 252 2.94 15.65 31.24
N HIS A 253 1.68 15.87 30.87
CA HIS A 253 1.21 15.63 29.50
C HIS A 253 2.00 16.43 28.45
N ARG A 254 2.35 17.68 28.74
CA ARG A 254 3.20 18.48 27.85
C ARG A 254 4.59 17.87 27.68
N MET A 255 5.21 17.44 28.77
CA MET A 255 6.53 16.80 28.73
C MET A 255 6.50 15.43 28.04
N ILE A 256 5.46 14.63 28.25
CA ILE A 256 5.23 13.34 27.56
C ILE A 256 5.13 13.55 26.06
N ALA A 257 4.31 14.51 25.62
CA ALA A 257 4.17 14.83 24.19
C ALA A 257 5.53 15.17 23.55
N ALA A 258 6.40 15.89 24.26
CA ALA A 258 7.75 16.20 23.78
C ALA A 258 8.66 14.97 23.67
N ILE A 259 8.52 13.99 24.58
CA ILE A 259 9.26 12.72 24.54
C ILE A 259 8.80 11.87 23.36
N ASP A 260 7.48 11.78 23.14
CA ASP A 260 6.91 10.98 22.06
C ASP A 260 7.40 11.45 20.69
N VAL A 261 7.47 12.77 20.46
CA VAL A 261 7.99 13.36 19.21
C VAL A 261 9.51 13.48 19.16
N ASN A 262 10.24 12.92 20.13
CA ASN A 262 11.72 12.94 20.19
C ASN A 262 12.33 14.36 20.20
N ASN A 263 11.66 15.34 20.81
CA ASN A 263 12.07 16.74 20.77
C ASN A 263 12.56 17.26 22.13
N PHE A 264 13.87 17.19 22.35
CA PHE A 264 14.53 17.71 23.55
C PHE A 264 14.29 19.22 23.75
N GLY A 265 14.27 20.02 22.68
CA GLY A 265 14.08 21.47 22.78
C GLY A 265 12.70 21.81 23.32
N MET A 266 11.68 21.07 22.88
CA MET A 266 10.31 21.15 23.37
C MET A 266 10.21 20.68 24.83
N PHE A 267 10.84 19.56 25.17
CA PHE A 267 10.87 19.05 26.55
C PHE A 267 11.48 20.09 27.51
N ASN A 268 12.67 20.61 27.19
CA ASN A 268 13.34 21.64 27.98
C ASN A 268 12.48 22.91 28.09
N TYR A 269 11.80 23.29 27.01
CA TYR A 269 10.89 24.43 27.04
C TYR A 269 9.74 24.23 28.04
N PHE A 270 9.07 23.06 28.03
CA PHE A 270 7.97 22.78 28.95
C PHE A 270 8.43 22.66 30.39
N LEU A 271 9.60 22.09 30.63
CA LEU A 271 10.18 22.02 31.97
C LEU A 271 10.47 23.42 32.52
N ILE A 272 11.10 24.30 31.73
CA ILE A 272 11.41 25.67 32.17
C ILE A 272 10.15 26.51 32.38
N ASN A 273 9.11 26.29 31.56
CA ASN A 273 7.85 27.04 31.59
C ASN A 273 6.68 26.19 32.16
N ALA A 274 6.97 25.37 33.17
CA ALA A 274 5.95 24.57 33.82
C ALA A 274 4.94 25.47 34.55
N LEU A 275 3.65 25.15 34.43
CA LEU A 275 2.58 25.97 34.98
C LEU A 275 2.50 25.86 36.51
N ILE A 276 2.92 24.72 37.06
CA ILE A 276 2.99 24.50 38.51
C ILE A 276 3.90 25.50 39.24
N TYR A 277 4.90 26.05 38.55
CA TYR A 277 5.81 27.04 39.13
C TYR A 277 5.08 28.32 39.54
N ASN A 278 3.99 28.65 38.84
CA ASN A 278 3.22 29.86 39.10
C ASN A 278 2.52 29.85 40.47
N LEU A 279 2.23 28.68 41.05
CA LEU A 279 1.72 28.59 42.41
C LEU A 279 2.73 29.16 43.42
N PHE A 280 4.02 28.94 43.17
CA PHE A 280 5.10 29.42 44.05
C PHE A 280 5.45 30.88 43.83
N TYR A 281 5.10 31.48 42.69
CA TYR A 281 5.22 32.93 42.48
C TYR A 281 4.08 33.71 43.15
N GLU A 282 2.95 33.07 43.41
CA GLU A 282 1.79 33.67 44.09
C GLU A 282 1.85 33.42 45.61
N LYS A 283 2.36 34.42 46.35
CA LYS A 283 2.53 34.37 47.82
C LYS A 283 1.28 33.97 48.61
N ASP A 284 0.10 34.18 48.03
CA ASP A 284 -1.19 33.87 48.66
C ASP A 284 -1.45 32.36 48.78
N PHE A 285 -0.67 31.51 48.10
CA PHE A 285 -0.67 30.05 48.26
C PHE A 285 0.12 29.54 49.46
N ALA A 286 0.89 30.39 50.16
CA ALA A 286 1.69 29.96 51.31
C ALA A 286 0.93 29.13 52.37
N PRO A 287 -0.35 29.41 52.71
CA PRO A 287 -1.12 28.58 53.63
C PRO A 287 -1.34 27.14 53.17
N ALA A 288 -1.28 26.87 51.86
CA ALA A 288 -1.43 25.54 51.26
C ALA A 288 -0.11 24.77 51.16
N GLN A 289 0.99 25.25 51.75
CA GLN A 289 2.32 24.65 51.62
C GLN A 289 2.32 23.14 51.91
N LYS A 290 1.70 22.72 53.02
CA LYS A 290 1.64 21.30 53.40
C LYS A 290 0.88 20.47 52.35
N LEU A 291 -0.29 20.94 51.93
CA LEU A 291 -1.11 20.28 50.91
C LEU A 291 -0.34 20.09 49.60
N ILE A 292 0.32 21.15 49.12
CA ILE A 292 1.12 21.12 47.89
C ILE A 292 2.28 20.13 48.03
N SER A 293 2.98 20.13 49.17
CA SER A 293 4.05 19.17 49.45
C SER A 293 3.55 17.73 49.45
N ASP A 294 2.42 17.47 50.13
CA ASP A 294 1.82 16.13 50.22
C ASP A 294 1.36 15.65 48.83
N THR A 295 0.80 16.55 48.01
CA THR A 295 0.39 16.29 46.62
C THR A 295 1.57 15.95 45.70
N LEU A 296 2.72 16.59 45.91
CA LEU A 296 3.92 16.38 45.11
C LEU A 296 4.76 15.18 45.57
N SER A 297 4.57 14.73 46.83
CA SER A 297 5.34 13.64 47.41
C SER A 297 5.34 12.32 46.62
N PRO A 298 4.22 11.88 45.96
CA PRO A 298 4.21 10.63 45.22
C PRO A 298 5.14 10.64 44.00
N TYR A 299 5.36 11.82 43.41
CA TYR A 299 6.24 11.99 42.24
C TYR A 299 7.74 12.00 42.61
N ARG A 300 8.06 11.90 43.91
CA ARG A 300 9.43 11.86 44.44
C ARG A 300 9.78 10.51 45.08
N LEU A 301 8.92 9.49 44.94
CA LEU A 301 9.10 8.17 45.57
C LEU A 301 10.20 7.31 44.93
N THR A 302 10.80 7.76 43.83
CA THR A 302 11.86 7.03 43.13
C THR A 302 13.21 7.17 43.85
N GLU A 303 13.72 6.04 44.34
CA GLU A 303 15.08 5.90 44.89
C GLU A 303 16.14 6.41 43.91
N GLU A 304 17.16 7.09 44.45
CA GLU A 304 18.43 7.50 43.82
C GLU A 304 18.49 7.52 42.28
N ASN A 305 18.56 8.75 41.76
CA ASN A 305 19.08 9.09 40.44
C ASN A 305 18.72 8.12 39.30
N THR A 306 17.43 7.97 39.07
CA THR A 306 16.86 7.09 38.05
C THR A 306 17.32 7.39 36.62
N LEU A 307 17.61 8.65 36.27
CA LEU A 307 18.21 8.99 34.98
C LEU A 307 19.64 8.44 34.83
N LYS A 308 20.43 8.34 35.91
CA LYS A 308 21.73 7.65 35.88
C LYS A 308 21.55 6.16 35.60
N LYS A 309 20.51 5.51 36.14
CA LYS A 309 20.21 4.10 35.82
C LYS A 309 19.94 3.90 34.32
N ILE A 310 19.17 4.79 33.70
CA ILE A 310 18.95 4.75 32.24
C ILE A 310 20.26 5.02 31.48
N ALA A 311 21.10 5.94 31.98
CA ALA A 311 22.41 6.20 31.39
C ALA A 311 23.30 4.94 31.39
N ASP A 312 23.36 4.23 32.52
CA ASP A 312 24.12 2.98 32.66
C ASP A 312 23.57 1.90 31.71
N LYS A 313 22.24 1.77 31.63
CA LYS A 313 21.58 0.85 30.67
C LYS A 313 21.93 1.17 29.22
N ILE A 314 21.95 2.45 28.82
CA ILE A 314 22.36 2.87 27.47
C ILE A 314 23.84 2.54 27.21
N ILE A 315 24.73 2.71 28.20
CA ILE A 315 26.15 2.34 28.07
C ILE A 315 26.29 0.83 27.85
N LEU A 316 25.63 0.01 28.67
CA LEU A 316 25.64 -1.45 28.53
C LEU A 316 25.06 -1.90 27.18
N LEU A 317 24.00 -1.26 26.70
CA LEU A 317 23.43 -1.55 25.39
C LEU A 317 24.42 -1.29 24.25
N LYS A 318 25.22 -0.22 24.34
CA LYS A 318 26.29 0.05 23.35
C LYS A 318 27.39 -1.01 23.37
N GLU A 319 27.65 -1.64 24.51
CA GLU A 319 28.62 -2.75 24.62
C GLU A 319 28.13 -4.03 23.92
N LEU A 320 26.81 -4.22 23.78
CA LEU A 320 26.19 -5.35 23.07
C LEU A 320 26.36 -5.27 21.54
N LYS A 321 27.07 -4.27 21.00
CA LYS A 321 27.35 -4.08 19.56
C LYS A 321 26.09 -4.09 18.69
N VAL A 322 25.02 -3.48 19.18
CA VAL A 322 23.74 -3.37 18.47
C VAL A 322 23.74 -2.32 17.34
N ASP A 323 24.88 -1.67 17.09
CA ASP A 323 25.04 -0.57 16.13
C ASP A 323 24.48 -0.89 14.74
N GLU A 324 24.58 -2.15 14.32
CA GLU A 324 24.06 -2.57 13.03
C GLU A 324 22.54 -2.44 12.94
N TYR A 325 21.79 -2.54 14.04
CA TYR A 325 20.33 -2.44 14.09
C TYR A 325 19.81 -1.02 14.35
N ILE A 326 20.70 -0.05 14.59
CA ILE A 326 20.29 1.32 14.90
C ILE A 326 19.90 2.05 13.61
N THR A 327 18.61 2.29 13.43
CA THR A 327 18.06 3.13 12.36
C THR A 327 18.12 4.62 12.73
N GLU A 328 17.83 5.51 11.78
CA GLU A 328 17.74 6.96 12.07
C GLU A 328 16.70 7.28 13.16
N ASP A 329 15.60 6.51 13.19
CA ASP A 329 14.52 6.70 14.16
C ASP A 329 14.93 6.25 15.58
N ILE A 330 15.53 5.08 15.70
CA ILE A 330 16.13 4.58 16.95
C ILE A 330 17.21 5.56 17.45
N ASN A 331 18.00 6.13 16.53
CA ASN A 331 19.00 7.13 16.89
C ASN A 331 18.36 8.42 17.45
N LYS A 332 17.19 8.85 16.96
CA LYS A 332 16.46 10.00 17.53
C LYS A 332 16.05 9.74 18.99
N HIS A 333 15.64 8.51 19.32
CA HIS A 333 15.34 8.12 20.70
C HIS A 333 16.58 8.24 21.60
N PHE A 334 17.72 7.68 21.18
CA PHE A 334 18.98 7.81 21.94
C PHE A 334 19.40 9.26 22.11
N VAL A 335 19.37 10.06 21.04
CA VAL A 335 19.74 11.48 21.10
C VAL A 335 18.85 12.26 22.08
N LEU A 336 17.55 11.97 22.13
CA LEU A 336 16.65 12.56 23.13
C LEU A 336 17.11 12.15 24.54
N LEU A 337 17.20 10.85 24.82
CA LEU A 337 17.53 10.33 26.15
C LEU A 337 18.90 10.83 26.63
N GLU A 338 19.92 10.78 25.79
CA GLU A 338 21.27 11.28 26.11
C GLU A 338 21.28 12.78 26.43
N LYS A 339 20.54 13.59 25.67
CA LYS A 339 20.43 15.04 25.94
C LYS A 339 19.72 15.30 27.26
N VAL A 340 18.64 14.57 27.56
CA VAL A 340 17.92 14.66 28.84
C VAL A 340 18.83 14.26 30.00
N ILE A 341 19.49 13.10 29.91
CA ILE A 341 20.41 12.60 30.92
C ILE A 341 21.54 13.62 31.17
N LYS A 342 22.18 14.10 30.10
CA LYS A 342 23.25 15.09 30.20
C LYS A 342 22.81 16.38 30.89
N ALA A 343 21.58 16.81 30.63
CA ALA A 343 21.06 18.06 31.18
C ALA A 343 20.51 17.91 32.61
N TYR A 344 19.90 16.77 32.95
CA TYR A 344 19.05 16.65 34.15
C TYR A 344 19.34 15.43 35.03
N ALA A 345 20.36 14.61 34.74
CA ALA A 345 20.67 13.46 35.60
C ALA A 345 20.87 13.84 37.07
N GLU A 346 21.39 15.03 37.37
CA GLU A 346 21.60 15.47 38.76
C GLU A 346 20.52 16.41 39.28
N SER A 347 19.46 16.66 38.50
CA SER A 347 18.40 17.58 38.90
C SER A 347 17.53 16.99 40.00
N ALA A 348 17.28 17.80 41.03
CA ALA A 348 16.34 17.47 42.10
C ALA A 348 14.89 17.91 41.75
N ASN A 349 14.67 18.40 40.53
CA ASN A 349 13.39 18.90 40.08
C ASN A 349 12.34 17.79 40.06
N THR A 350 11.23 18.01 40.77
CA THR A 350 10.15 17.04 40.97
C THR A 350 9.50 16.62 39.65
N LEU A 351 9.42 17.51 38.65
CA LEU A 351 8.90 17.16 37.33
C LEU A 351 9.84 16.20 36.59
N VAL A 352 11.15 16.41 36.68
CA VAL A 352 12.15 15.51 36.08
C VAL A 352 12.08 14.13 36.74
N ILE A 353 12.04 14.09 38.07
CA ILE A 353 11.96 12.83 38.83
C ILE A 353 10.65 12.09 38.52
N GLY A 354 9.53 12.82 38.49
CA GLY A 354 8.21 12.28 38.17
C GLY A 354 8.07 11.77 36.73
N MET A 355 8.87 12.28 35.80
CA MET A 355 8.93 11.82 34.41
C MET A 355 9.74 10.52 34.21
N TYR A 356 10.32 9.95 35.26
CA TYR A 356 11.09 8.70 35.16
C TYR A 356 10.35 7.56 34.44
N PRO A 357 9.09 7.23 34.77
CA PRO A 357 8.39 6.13 34.10
C PRO A 357 8.32 6.31 32.58
N GLU A 358 8.28 7.56 32.11
CA GLU A 358 8.21 7.90 30.69
C GLU A 358 9.58 7.79 30.00
N PHE A 359 10.66 8.15 30.69
CA PHE A 359 12.01 7.89 30.18
C PHE A 359 12.31 6.39 30.11
N GLU A 360 11.89 5.63 31.12
CA GLU A 360 12.01 4.17 31.13
C GLU A 360 11.16 3.55 30.01
N ARG A 361 9.90 3.97 29.86
CA ARG A 361 9.05 3.56 28.73
C ARG A 361 9.74 3.81 27.39
N LYS A 362 10.25 5.01 27.16
CA LYS A 362 10.93 5.38 25.92
C LYS A 362 12.19 4.53 25.68
N TYR A 363 12.92 4.19 26.73
CA TYR A 363 14.06 3.28 26.65
C TYR A 363 13.62 1.86 26.26
N GLN A 364 12.57 1.31 26.90
CA GLN A 364 12.03 -0.01 26.56
C GLN A 364 11.51 -0.07 25.11
N GLU A 365 10.80 0.95 24.66
CA GLU A 365 10.36 1.10 23.26
C GLU A 365 11.55 1.08 22.30
N THR A 366 12.67 1.70 22.70
CA THR A 366 13.89 1.69 21.89
C THR A 366 14.48 0.28 21.77
N LEU A 367 14.43 -0.52 22.84
CA LEU A 367 14.85 -1.92 22.82
C LEU A 367 13.93 -2.77 21.93
N ASP A 368 12.62 -2.57 22.01
CA ASP A 368 11.66 -3.28 21.16
C ASP A 368 11.88 -2.98 19.68
N LEU A 369 12.14 -1.72 19.32
CA LEU A 369 12.48 -1.32 17.95
C LEU A 369 13.77 -1.99 17.44
N ILE A 370 14.78 -2.13 18.30
CA ILE A 370 16.02 -2.85 17.96
C ILE A 370 15.73 -4.34 17.68
N VAL A 371 14.90 -4.98 18.50
CA VAL A 371 14.48 -6.37 18.31
C VAL A 371 13.71 -6.55 16.99
N GLU A 372 12.81 -5.63 16.68
CA GLU A 372 12.06 -5.64 15.42
C GLU A 372 12.99 -5.50 14.21
N GLU A 373 13.96 -4.59 14.25
CA GLU A 373 14.88 -4.41 13.12
C GLU A 373 15.82 -5.60 12.95
N LYS A 374 16.24 -6.26 14.05
CA LYS A 374 16.95 -7.55 13.96
C LYS A 374 16.09 -8.62 13.29
N LYS A 375 14.84 -8.81 13.74
CA LYS A 375 13.92 -9.79 13.14
C LYS A 375 13.77 -9.55 11.64
N LYS A 376 13.53 -8.31 11.24
CA LYS A 376 13.36 -7.92 9.85
C LYS A 376 14.58 -8.26 8.98
N ARG A 377 15.80 -8.04 9.49
CA ARG A 377 17.04 -8.42 8.79
C ARG A 377 17.18 -9.93 8.62
N GLU A 378 16.97 -10.69 9.70
CA GLU A 378 17.07 -12.16 9.62
C GLU A 378 15.98 -12.75 8.70
N TYR A 379 14.76 -12.20 8.70
CA TYR A 379 13.72 -12.60 7.73
C TYR A 379 14.09 -12.25 6.28
N LEU A 380 14.77 -11.12 6.06
CA LEU A 380 15.28 -10.78 4.72
C LEU A 380 16.35 -11.77 4.25
N GLU A 381 17.23 -12.24 5.14
CA GLU A 381 18.21 -13.28 4.84
C GLU A 381 17.55 -14.62 4.52
N ILE A 382 16.46 -14.98 5.22
CA ILE A 382 15.65 -16.15 4.88
C ILE A 382 15.17 -16.04 3.43
N GLU A 383 14.49 -14.95 3.07
CA GLU A 383 13.97 -14.79 1.70
C GLU A 383 15.10 -14.84 0.67
N GLN A 384 16.23 -14.18 0.92
CA GLN A 384 17.41 -14.24 0.03
C GLN A 384 17.96 -15.67 -0.12
N SER A 385 17.96 -16.46 0.94
CA SER A 385 18.41 -17.87 0.88
C SER A 385 17.49 -18.76 0.04
N LEU A 386 16.19 -18.42 -0.01
CA LEU A 386 15.17 -19.17 -0.74
C LEU A 386 15.11 -18.84 -2.24
N VAL A 387 15.68 -17.71 -2.68
CA VAL A 387 15.69 -17.26 -4.09
C VAL A 387 16.21 -18.34 -5.04
N LYS A 388 17.22 -19.12 -4.65
CA LYS A 388 17.78 -20.19 -5.51
C LYS A 388 16.75 -21.29 -5.84
N TYR A 389 15.83 -21.58 -4.92
CA TYR A 389 14.75 -22.53 -5.19
C TYR A 389 13.73 -21.92 -6.15
N ASP A 390 13.42 -20.64 -5.98
CA ASP A 390 12.49 -19.93 -6.86
C ASP A 390 13.04 -19.83 -8.30
N GLU A 391 14.34 -19.57 -8.45
CA GLU A 391 15.04 -19.61 -9.75
C GLU A 391 14.97 -21.00 -10.40
N ALA A 392 15.30 -22.07 -9.66
CA ALA A 392 15.26 -23.44 -10.17
C ALA A 392 13.83 -23.89 -10.55
N ILE A 393 12.83 -23.53 -9.74
CA ILE A 393 11.41 -23.80 -10.03
C ILE A 393 10.99 -23.06 -11.31
N ASN A 394 11.45 -21.82 -11.51
CA ASN A 394 11.16 -21.06 -12.72
C ASN A 394 11.81 -21.70 -13.96
N ASP A 395 13.07 -22.13 -13.88
CA ASP A 395 13.79 -22.81 -14.98
C ASP A 395 13.08 -24.10 -15.43
N TYR A 396 12.64 -24.93 -14.49
CA TYR A 396 11.84 -26.11 -14.80
C TYR A 396 10.48 -25.75 -15.39
N SER A 397 9.83 -24.70 -14.89
CA SER A 397 8.56 -24.21 -15.41
C SER A 397 8.67 -23.70 -16.84
N GLU A 398 9.73 -22.98 -17.18
CA GLU A 398 10.04 -22.55 -18.54
C GLU A 398 10.35 -23.73 -19.47
N THR A 399 11.09 -24.72 -18.97
CA THR A 399 11.38 -25.93 -19.73
C THR A 399 10.11 -26.72 -20.05
N ILE A 400 9.17 -26.83 -19.10
CA ILE A 400 7.84 -27.42 -19.33
C ILE A 400 7.08 -26.64 -20.41
N LYS A 401 7.09 -25.29 -20.37
CA LYS A 401 6.44 -24.47 -21.42
C LYS A 401 7.06 -24.74 -22.79
N ARG A 402 8.38 -24.85 -22.88
CA ARG A 402 9.09 -25.17 -24.15
C ARG A 402 8.71 -26.55 -24.67
N LEU A 403 8.70 -27.57 -23.82
CA LEU A 403 8.35 -28.94 -24.19
C LEU A 403 6.89 -29.05 -24.67
N LYS A 404 5.95 -28.32 -24.03
CA LYS A 404 4.56 -28.25 -24.50
C LYS A 404 4.46 -27.64 -25.90
N LYS A 405 5.18 -26.53 -26.13
CA LYS A 405 5.24 -25.89 -27.45
C LYS A 405 5.85 -26.82 -28.50
N GLU A 406 6.92 -27.53 -28.15
CA GLU A 406 7.57 -28.52 -29.04
C GLU A 406 6.59 -29.63 -29.43
N LEU A 407 5.83 -30.16 -28.47
CA LEU A 407 4.79 -31.17 -28.70
C LEU A 407 3.71 -30.67 -29.67
N GLU A 408 3.23 -29.43 -29.52
CA GLU A 408 2.25 -28.83 -30.43
C GLU A 408 2.81 -28.70 -31.85
N THR A 409 4.02 -28.13 -32.01
CA THR A 409 4.66 -28.05 -33.34
C THR A 409 4.95 -29.42 -33.96
N PHE A 410 5.29 -30.42 -33.16
CA PHE A 410 5.50 -31.78 -33.65
C PHE A 410 4.19 -32.41 -34.14
N HIS A 411 3.09 -32.22 -33.40
CA HIS A 411 1.77 -32.69 -33.80
C HIS A 411 1.34 -32.08 -35.15
N GLU A 412 1.52 -30.76 -35.32
CA GLU A 412 1.25 -30.06 -36.58
C GLU A 412 2.11 -30.60 -37.73
N LYS A 413 3.41 -30.83 -37.48
CA LYS A 413 4.35 -31.34 -38.49
C LYS A 413 4.02 -32.78 -38.91
N VAL A 414 3.65 -33.64 -37.97
CA VAL A 414 3.24 -35.02 -38.26
C VAL A 414 1.97 -35.03 -39.12
N LYS A 415 0.98 -34.20 -38.76
CA LYS A 415 -0.26 -34.04 -39.53
C LYS A 415 0.01 -33.55 -40.96
N SER A 416 0.85 -32.52 -41.13
CA SER A 416 1.24 -32.02 -42.44
C SER A 416 1.95 -33.09 -43.30
N ASN A 417 2.88 -33.84 -42.70
CA ASN A 417 3.58 -34.91 -43.42
C ASN A 417 2.64 -36.04 -43.84
N LEU A 418 1.64 -36.38 -43.01
CA LEU A 418 0.61 -37.36 -43.35
C LEU A 418 -0.24 -36.86 -44.53
N ASP A 419 -0.68 -35.61 -44.49
CA ASP A 419 -1.45 -35.00 -45.59
C ASP A 419 -0.66 -35.01 -46.91
N ASP A 420 0.64 -34.71 -46.87
CA ASP A 420 1.51 -34.73 -48.05
C ASP A 420 1.78 -36.16 -48.56
N ALA A 421 1.96 -37.13 -47.66
CA ALA A 421 2.08 -38.54 -48.02
C ALA A 421 0.80 -39.05 -48.70
N ILE A 422 -0.38 -38.74 -48.14
CA ILE A 422 -1.68 -39.09 -48.72
C ILE A 422 -1.87 -38.42 -50.08
N LYS A 423 -1.50 -37.14 -50.24
CA LYS A 423 -1.52 -36.46 -51.55
C LYS A 423 -0.65 -37.16 -52.58
N THR A 424 0.57 -37.55 -52.20
CA THR A 424 1.52 -38.25 -53.08
C THR A 424 1.00 -39.63 -53.49
N ILE A 425 0.43 -40.39 -52.55
CA ILE A 425 -0.20 -41.68 -52.83
C ILE A 425 -1.38 -41.50 -53.79
N ASN A 426 -2.21 -40.48 -53.57
CA ASN A 426 -3.35 -40.16 -54.44
C ASN A 426 -2.91 -39.74 -55.85
N SER A 427 -1.87 -38.89 -55.98
CA SER A 427 -1.37 -38.47 -57.28
C SER A 427 -0.78 -39.62 -58.08
N ASN A 428 -0.04 -40.51 -57.41
CA ASN A 428 0.52 -41.71 -58.05
C ASN A 428 -0.58 -42.67 -58.50
N TYR A 429 -1.62 -42.85 -57.66
CA TYR A 429 -2.78 -43.66 -58.01
C TYR A 429 -3.52 -43.12 -59.23
N GLU A 430 -3.83 -41.80 -59.28
CA GLU A 430 -4.53 -41.22 -60.43
C GLU A 430 -3.68 -41.29 -61.70
N TYR A 431 -2.37 -41.06 -61.61
CA TYR A 431 -1.45 -41.20 -62.75
C TYR A 431 -1.44 -42.63 -63.32
N GLU A 432 -1.27 -43.64 -62.47
CA GLU A 432 -1.25 -45.05 -62.90
C GLU A 432 -2.62 -45.54 -63.39
N LYS A 433 -3.70 -45.07 -62.76
CA LYS A 433 -5.08 -45.33 -63.20
C LYS A 433 -5.30 -44.76 -64.59
N GLN A 434 -4.89 -43.53 -64.86
CA GLN A 434 -5.01 -42.90 -66.18
C GLN A 434 -4.27 -43.70 -67.25
N ILE A 435 -3.05 -44.18 -66.98
CA ILE A 435 -2.31 -45.05 -67.90
C ILE A 435 -3.06 -46.35 -68.22
N ILE A 436 -3.72 -46.96 -67.23
CA ILE A 436 -4.48 -48.19 -67.42
C ILE A 436 -5.79 -47.91 -68.19
N GLU A 437 -6.48 -46.82 -67.89
CA GLU A 437 -7.69 -46.38 -68.59
C GLU A 437 -7.41 -46.07 -70.07
N ASP A 438 -6.32 -45.36 -70.36
CA ASP A 438 -5.88 -45.09 -71.73
C ASP A 438 -5.57 -46.38 -72.49
N LYS A 439 -4.93 -47.37 -71.84
CA LYS A 439 -4.70 -48.69 -72.43
C LYS A 439 -6.00 -49.43 -72.72
N ILE A 440 -7.00 -49.35 -71.84
CA ILE A 440 -8.32 -49.95 -72.06
C ILE A 440 -9.02 -49.29 -73.27
N LEU A 441 -8.93 -47.97 -73.39
CA LEU A 441 -9.52 -47.21 -74.50
C LEU A 441 -8.84 -47.50 -75.85
N GLN A 442 -7.54 -47.80 -75.86
CA GLN A 442 -6.78 -48.09 -77.08
C GLN A 442 -6.89 -49.55 -77.57
N LEU A 443 -7.31 -50.50 -76.71
CA LEU A 443 -7.47 -51.92 -77.06
C LEU A 443 -8.25 -52.17 -78.38
N PRO A 444 -9.34 -51.45 -78.70
CA PRO A 444 -10.09 -51.66 -79.94
C PRO A 444 -9.35 -51.28 -81.23
N HIS A 445 -8.33 -50.42 -81.12
CA HIS A 445 -7.59 -49.84 -82.23
C HIS A 445 -6.29 -50.59 -82.55
N LEU A 446 -5.81 -51.42 -81.63
CA LEU A 446 -4.65 -52.30 -81.84
C LEU A 446 -4.98 -53.41 -82.84
N GLU A 447 -4.12 -53.61 -83.84
CA GLU A 447 -4.39 -54.54 -84.95
C GLU A 447 -4.64 -55.98 -84.49
N ARG A 448 -3.86 -56.44 -83.50
CA ARG A 448 -3.98 -57.77 -82.89
C ARG A 448 -5.35 -58.04 -82.28
N TYR A 449 -6.00 -57.01 -81.76
CA TYR A 449 -7.27 -57.13 -81.06
C TYR A 449 -8.44 -56.64 -81.92
N ASN A 450 -8.23 -56.27 -83.18
CA ASN A 450 -9.27 -55.77 -84.09
C ASN A 450 -9.88 -56.89 -84.94
N PRO A 451 -11.13 -57.31 -84.65
CA PRO A 451 -11.75 -58.45 -85.34
C PRO A 451 -12.02 -58.16 -86.82
N ALA A 452 -12.32 -56.90 -87.19
CA ALA A 452 -12.54 -56.53 -88.58
C ALA A 452 -11.24 -56.60 -89.40
N LYS A 453 -10.12 -56.11 -88.85
CA LYS A 453 -8.80 -56.22 -89.49
C LYS A 453 -8.33 -57.67 -89.58
N SER A 454 -8.47 -58.46 -88.51
CA SER A 454 -8.09 -59.88 -88.50
C SER A 454 -8.93 -60.71 -89.49
N PHE A 455 -10.24 -60.47 -89.56
CA PHE A 455 -11.12 -61.09 -90.55
C PHE A 455 -10.67 -60.74 -91.98
N SER A 456 -10.42 -59.46 -92.26
CA SER A 456 -9.97 -59.02 -93.59
C SER A 456 -8.63 -59.64 -93.99
N ALA A 457 -7.65 -59.70 -93.08
CA ALA A 457 -6.35 -60.30 -93.36
C ALA A 457 -6.45 -61.81 -93.66
N ASN A 458 -7.27 -62.52 -92.87
CA ASN A 458 -7.52 -63.94 -93.10
C ASN A 458 -8.33 -64.21 -94.38
N MET A 459 -9.24 -63.31 -94.78
CA MET A 459 -9.96 -63.37 -96.06
C MET A 459 -9.04 -63.28 -97.26
N VAL A 460 -8.03 -62.41 -97.22
CA VAL A 460 -7.04 -62.29 -98.30
C VAL A 460 -6.27 -63.61 -98.46
N ASN A 461 -5.78 -64.18 -97.35
CA ASN A 461 -5.10 -65.48 -97.35
C ASN A 461 -6.01 -66.60 -97.85
N ASN A 462 -7.28 -66.62 -97.42
CA ASN A 462 -8.27 -67.58 -97.89
C ASN A 462 -8.47 -67.48 -99.41
N THR A 463 -8.55 -66.27 -99.95
CA THR A 463 -8.70 -66.05 -101.39
C THR A 463 -7.51 -66.62 -102.16
N ILE A 464 -6.28 -66.40 -101.68
CA ILE A 464 -5.07 -66.94 -102.30
C ILE A 464 -5.07 -68.48 -102.24
N ILE A 465 -5.40 -69.07 -101.09
CA ILE A 465 -5.44 -70.53 -100.93
C ILE A 465 -6.52 -71.13 -101.83
N ALA A 466 -7.72 -70.56 -101.87
CA ALA A 466 -8.80 -71.01 -102.74
C ALA A 466 -8.40 -70.97 -104.22
N LEU A 467 -7.64 -69.96 -104.64
CA LEU A 467 -7.10 -69.86 -106.00
C LEU A 467 -6.05 -70.94 -106.31
N ILE A 468 -5.18 -71.25 -105.35
CA ILE A 468 -4.22 -72.36 -105.47
C ILE A 468 -4.94 -73.70 -105.57
N VAL A 469 -5.92 -73.95 -104.69
CA VAL A 469 -6.74 -75.16 -104.70
C VAL A 469 -7.54 -75.28 -106.00
N PHE A 470 -8.04 -74.15 -106.51
CA PHE A 470 -8.69 -74.09 -107.82
C PHE A 470 -7.74 -74.57 -108.94
N LEU A 471 -6.50 -74.06 -108.98
CA LEU A 471 -5.51 -74.45 -109.98
C LEU A 471 -5.12 -75.94 -109.87
N ILE A 472 -4.85 -76.41 -108.65
CA ILE A 472 -4.47 -77.81 -108.39
C ILE A 472 -5.64 -78.75 -108.74
N GLY A 473 -6.84 -78.45 -108.28
CA GLY A 473 -8.04 -79.26 -108.52
C GLY A 473 -8.46 -79.28 -109.99
N GLY A 474 -8.19 -78.20 -110.73
CA GLY A 474 -8.40 -78.16 -112.17
C GLY A 474 -7.44 -79.08 -112.92
N LEU A 475 -6.14 -79.01 -112.63
CA LEU A 475 -5.12 -79.85 -113.27
C LEU A 475 -5.28 -81.33 -112.92
N ALA A 476 -5.58 -81.65 -111.65
CA ALA A 476 -5.79 -83.02 -111.21
C ALA A 476 -7.06 -83.66 -111.81
N GLY A 477 -8.11 -82.86 -112.02
CA GLY A 477 -9.33 -83.32 -112.69
C GLY A 477 -9.08 -83.75 -114.14
N TYR A 478 -8.18 -83.06 -114.84
CA TYR A 478 -7.78 -83.43 -116.20
C TYR A 478 -6.90 -84.69 -116.24
N SER A 479 -5.95 -84.85 -115.32
CA SER A 479 -5.03 -85.99 -115.33
C SER A 479 -5.69 -87.34 -115.07
N ASN A 480 -6.89 -87.36 -114.46
CA ASN A 480 -7.55 -88.61 -114.07
C ASN A 480 -8.39 -89.26 -115.18
N GLU A 481 -8.64 -88.60 -116.32
CA GLU A 481 -9.54 -89.13 -117.38
C GLU A 481 -8.87 -89.46 -118.73
N SER A 482 -7.56 -89.30 -118.91
CA SER A 482 -6.92 -89.34 -120.24
C SER A 482 -6.55 -90.72 -120.84
N LEU A 483 -7.32 -91.80 -120.60
CA LEU A 483 -7.01 -93.15 -121.15
C LEU A 483 -8.00 -93.72 -122.19
N ALA A 484 -8.86 -92.91 -122.81
CA ALA A 484 -9.70 -93.37 -123.93
C ALA A 484 -9.94 -92.28 -125.01
N TYR A 485 -9.40 -92.51 -126.21
CA TYR A 485 -9.68 -91.90 -127.53
C TYR A 485 -9.69 -90.35 -127.69
N THR A 486 -8.97 -89.88 -128.70
CA THR A 486 -8.82 -88.49 -129.17
C THR A 486 -10.10 -87.90 -129.82
N SER A 487 -10.59 -86.75 -129.35
CA SER A 487 -10.86 -85.51 -130.14
C SER A 487 -11.39 -84.29 -129.31
N GLY A 488 -10.70 -83.13 -129.36
CA GLY A 488 -11.25 -81.76 -129.09
C GLY A 488 -10.71 -80.94 -127.87
N TYR A 489 -9.95 -79.85 -128.10
CA TYR A 489 -9.29 -78.98 -127.07
C TYR A 489 -10.25 -78.23 -126.11
N ASN A 490 -11.49 -77.95 -126.53
CA ASN A 490 -12.44 -77.17 -125.72
C ASN A 490 -13.06 -77.97 -124.55
N SER A 491 -13.23 -79.28 -124.69
CA SER A 491 -13.76 -80.11 -123.59
C SER A 491 -12.76 -80.22 -122.44
N THR A 492 -11.46 -80.25 -122.76
CA THR A 492 -10.35 -80.27 -121.81
C THR A 492 -10.32 -79.04 -120.89
N ILE A 493 -10.44 -77.82 -121.46
CA ILE A 493 -10.39 -76.58 -120.67
C ILE A 493 -11.62 -76.44 -119.78
N VAL A 494 -12.81 -76.75 -120.30
CA VAL A 494 -14.06 -76.67 -119.50
C VAL A 494 -13.99 -77.61 -118.30
N MET A 495 -13.43 -78.81 -118.48
CA MET A 495 -13.29 -79.79 -117.41
C MET A 495 -12.32 -79.33 -116.30
N ILE A 496 -11.17 -78.76 -116.69
CA ILE A 496 -10.21 -78.15 -115.75
C ILE A 496 -10.87 -77.03 -114.95
N ILE A 497 -11.60 -76.13 -115.63
CA ILE A 497 -12.27 -75.00 -114.98
C ILE A 497 -13.37 -75.47 -114.02
N PHE A 498 -14.21 -76.44 -114.41
CA PHE A 498 -15.32 -76.89 -113.58
C PHE A 498 -14.84 -77.69 -112.35
N SER A 499 -13.85 -78.57 -112.53
CA SER A 499 -13.22 -79.30 -111.43
C SER A 499 -12.51 -78.35 -110.46
N GLY A 500 -11.75 -77.40 -111.01
CA GLY A 500 -11.10 -76.35 -110.22
C GLY A 500 -12.12 -75.50 -109.45
N LEU A 501 -13.20 -75.04 -110.08
CA LEU A 501 -14.23 -74.21 -109.46
C LEU A 501 -14.90 -74.91 -108.28
N ARG A 502 -15.22 -76.20 -108.43
CA ARG A 502 -15.87 -76.98 -107.36
C ARG A 502 -15.00 -77.02 -106.10
N TRP A 503 -13.71 -77.32 -106.25
CA TRP A 503 -12.79 -77.40 -105.11
C TRP A 503 -12.38 -76.02 -104.58
N GLY A 504 -12.22 -75.03 -105.48
CA GLY A 504 -11.93 -73.64 -105.12
C GLY A 504 -13.04 -72.98 -104.31
N ILE A 505 -14.31 -73.13 -104.71
CA ILE A 505 -15.47 -72.57 -103.98
C ILE A 505 -15.62 -73.24 -102.61
N VAL A 506 -15.47 -74.56 -102.52
CA VAL A 506 -15.55 -75.28 -101.24
C VAL A 506 -14.45 -74.80 -100.29
N SER A 507 -13.20 -74.67 -100.76
CA SER A 507 -12.10 -74.11 -99.97
C SER A 507 -12.38 -72.68 -99.51
N PHE A 508 -12.92 -71.85 -100.41
CA PHE A 508 -13.23 -70.45 -100.09
C PHE A 508 -14.29 -70.34 -99.00
N LEU A 509 -15.38 -71.12 -99.07
CA LEU A 509 -16.44 -71.13 -98.06
C LEU A 509 -15.94 -71.64 -96.69
N ILE A 510 -15.10 -72.68 -96.69
CA ILE A 510 -14.46 -73.18 -95.47
C ILE A 510 -13.57 -72.09 -94.86
N GLY A 511 -12.76 -71.39 -95.67
CA GLY A 511 -11.94 -70.30 -95.16
C GLY A 511 -12.73 -69.06 -94.72
N ILE A 512 -13.96 -68.85 -95.22
CA ILE A 512 -14.87 -67.84 -94.67
C ILE A 512 -15.25 -68.16 -93.23
N LEU A 513 -15.65 -69.40 -92.99
CA LEU A 513 -16.00 -69.91 -91.66
C LEU A 513 -14.80 -69.82 -90.71
N ILE A 514 -13.62 -70.26 -91.15
CA ILE A 514 -12.38 -70.19 -90.34
C ILE A 514 -12.04 -68.74 -90.00
N SER A 515 -12.11 -67.81 -90.96
CA SER A 515 -11.84 -66.39 -90.70
C SER A 515 -12.83 -65.78 -89.72
N GLY A 516 -14.12 -66.16 -89.79
CA GLY A 516 -15.15 -65.75 -88.85
C GLY A 516 -14.90 -66.26 -87.43
N VAL A 517 -14.49 -67.52 -87.29
CA VAL A 517 -14.10 -68.11 -86.00
C VAL A 517 -12.87 -67.41 -85.43
N ILE A 518 -11.85 -67.12 -86.24
CA ILE A 518 -10.65 -66.39 -85.80
C ILE A 518 -11.02 -64.96 -85.34
N ALA A 519 -11.91 -64.26 -86.05
CA ALA A 519 -12.39 -62.95 -85.62
C ALA A 519 -13.18 -63.02 -84.30
N GLY A 520 -13.94 -64.10 -84.08
CA GLY A 520 -14.58 -64.39 -82.80
C GLY A 520 -13.59 -64.62 -81.66
N PHE A 521 -12.51 -65.38 -81.90
CA PHE A 521 -11.43 -65.56 -80.92
C PHE A 521 -10.72 -64.24 -80.57
N VAL A 522 -10.49 -63.36 -81.56
CA VAL A 522 -9.90 -62.03 -81.33
C VAL A 522 -10.79 -61.14 -80.44
N LEU A 523 -12.12 -61.27 -80.54
CA LEU A 523 -13.05 -60.58 -79.64
C LEU A 523 -12.97 -61.11 -78.20
N ILE A 524 -12.86 -62.42 -78.03
CA ILE A 524 -12.69 -63.06 -76.71
C ILE A 524 -11.36 -62.62 -76.10
N ASP A 525 -10.26 -62.68 -76.86
CA ASP A 525 -8.94 -62.21 -76.42
C ASP A 525 -8.96 -60.73 -76.00
N ARG A 526 -9.71 -59.88 -76.72
CA ARG A 526 -9.90 -58.47 -76.35
C ARG A 526 -10.66 -58.32 -75.04
N VAL A 527 -11.73 -59.09 -74.84
CA VAL A 527 -12.53 -59.06 -73.59
C VAL A 527 -11.71 -59.57 -72.42
N ASP A 528 -10.94 -60.63 -72.59
CA ASP A 528 -10.05 -61.18 -71.58
C ASP A 528 -8.95 -60.18 -71.20
N GLU A 529 -8.34 -59.51 -72.18
CA GLU A 529 -7.32 -58.49 -71.91
C GLU A 529 -7.92 -57.26 -71.22
N LYS A 530 -9.14 -56.85 -71.59
CA LYS A 530 -9.89 -55.80 -70.88
C LYS A 530 -10.18 -56.22 -69.44
N GLN A 531 -10.60 -57.47 -69.18
CA GLN A 531 -10.84 -57.96 -67.83
C GLN A 531 -9.56 -58.01 -66.98
N LYS A 532 -8.40 -58.37 -67.57
CA LYS A 532 -7.11 -58.30 -66.87
C LYS A 532 -6.75 -56.87 -66.47
N LEU A 533 -6.94 -55.90 -67.35
CA LEU A 533 -6.69 -54.49 -67.04
C LEU A 533 -7.64 -53.95 -65.97
N VAL A 534 -8.92 -54.33 -65.98
CA VAL A 534 -9.88 -53.98 -64.92
C VAL A 534 -9.51 -54.62 -63.58
N LYS A 535 -9.08 -55.89 -63.56
CA LYS A 535 -8.53 -56.54 -62.35
C LYS A 535 -7.31 -55.79 -61.82
N LYS A 536 -6.42 -55.34 -62.71
CA LYS A 536 -5.24 -54.53 -62.35
C LYS A 536 -5.65 -53.19 -61.71
N LEU A 537 -6.69 -52.53 -62.23
CA LEU A 537 -7.22 -51.27 -61.66
C LEU A 537 -7.82 -51.47 -60.26
N ASN A 538 -8.52 -52.58 -60.03
CA ASN A 538 -9.00 -52.96 -58.69
C ASN A 538 -7.85 -53.27 -57.72
N MET A 539 -6.81 -53.99 -58.17
CA MET A 539 -5.61 -54.22 -57.35
C MET A 539 -4.91 -52.89 -57.00
N LEU A 540 -4.86 -51.95 -57.94
CA LEU A 540 -4.32 -50.61 -57.73
C LEU A 540 -5.07 -49.85 -56.62
N LYS A 541 -6.41 -49.96 -56.62
CA LYS A 541 -7.27 -49.35 -55.59
C LYS A 541 -7.01 -49.95 -54.21
N VAL A 542 -6.95 -51.29 -54.13
CA VAL A 542 -6.62 -51.99 -52.88
C VAL A 542 -5.22 -51.61 -52.38
N GLN A 543 -4.25 -51.46 -53.30
CA GLN A 543 -2.90 -51.03 -52.97
C GLN A 543 -2.86 -49.59 -52.44
N LYS A 544 -3.61 -48.66 -53.04
CA LYS A 544 -3.78 -47.29 -52.53
C LYS A 544 -4.34 -47.30 -51.11
N ASP A 545 -5.46 -48.00 -50.88
CA ASP A 545 -6.13 -48.01 -49.56
C ASP A 545 -5.21 -48.62 -48.49
N ARG A 546 -4.43 -49.65 -48.86
CA ARG A 546 -3.41 -50.22 -48.00
C ARG A 546 -2.28 -49.24 -47.68
N LEU A 547 -1.74 -48.54 -48.69
CA LEU A 547 -0.65 -47.57 -48.49
C LEU A 547 -1.10 -46.36 -47.65
N ILE A 548 -2.35 -45.89 -47.82
CA ILE A 548 -2.91 -44.83 -46.97
C ILE A 548 -3.01 -45.32 -45.53
N LYS A 549 -3.52 -46.54 -45.31
CA LYS A 549 -3.62 -47.12 -43.96
C LYS A 549 -2.25 -47.33 -43.31
N GLU A 550 -1.26 -47.81 -44.05
CA GLU A 550 0.13 -47.95 -43.57
C GLU A 550 0.74 -46.59 -43.21
N ALA A 551 0.46 -45.53 -43.99
CA ALA A 551 0.91 -44.17 -43.68
C ALA A 551 0.22 -43.60 -42.42
N GLU A 552 -1.08 -43.84 -42.24
CA GLU A 552 -1.84 -43.45 -41.04
C GLU A 552 -1.33 -44.17 -39.78
N GLU A 553 -1.13 -45.49 -39.85
CA GLU A 553 -0.59 -46.30 -38.74
C GLU A 553 0.83 -45.83 -38.38
N TYR A 554 1.72 -45.65 -39.36
CA TYR A 554 3.07 -45.15 -39.13
C TYR A 554 3.08 -43.75 -38.49
N SER A 555 2.21 -42.85 -38.97
CA SER A 555 2.08 -41.50 -38.41
C SER A 555 1.58 -41.51 -36.97
N LYS A 556 0.58 -42.36 -36.67
CA LYS A 556 0.00 -42.51 -35.33
C LYS A 556 0.99 -43.12 -34.34
N ASP A 557 1.75 -44.13 -34.74
CA ASP A 557 2.79 -44.72 -33.89
C ASP A 557 3.89 -43.71 -33.60
N LYS A 558 4.35 -42.98 -34.61
CA LYS A 558 5.35 -41.92 -34.46
C LYS A 558 4.87 -40.79 -33.53
N GLU A 559 3.61 -40.38 -33.66
CA GLU A 559 3.00 -39.39 -32.76
C GLU A 559 2.93 -39.91 -31.32
N THR A 560 2.49 -41.16 -31.13
CA THR A 560 2.30 -41.76 -29.81
C THR A 560 3.62 -41.92 -29.08
N VAL A 561 4.68 -42.40 -29.75
CA VAL A 561 6.01 -42.54 -29.17
C VAL A 561 6.58 -41.19 -28.73
N MET A 562 6.51 -40.17 -29.59
CA MET A 562 7.02 -38.84 -29.25
C MET A 562 6.20 -38.17 -28.15
N ARG A 563 4.86 -38.27 -28.21
CA ARG A 563 3.97 -37.75 -27.17
C ARG A 563 4.28 -38.36 -25.82
N ASN A 564 4.44 -39.68 -25.75
CA ASN A 564 4.77 -40.37 -24.50
C ASN A 564 6.14 -39.95 -23.97
N SER A 565 7.13 -39.77 -24.84
CA SER A 565 8.47 -39.31 -24.46
C SER A 565 8.47 -37.89 -23.90
N ILE A 566 7.86 -36.92 -24.60
CA ILE A 566 7.76 -35.53 -24.14
C ILE A 566 6.90 -35.44 -22.87
N THR A 567 5.78 -36.17 -22.79
CA THR A 567 4.92 -36.20 -21.60
C THR A 567 5.66 -36.75 -20.39
N ALA A 568 6.42 -37.84 -20.55
CA ALA A 568 7.25 -38.38 -19.47
C ALA A 568 8.31 -37.35 -19.01
N SER A 569 8.89 -36.58 -19.93
CA SER A 569 9.84 -35.51 -19.60
C SER A 569 9.16 -34.36 -18.84
N ILE A 570 7.97 -33.93 -19.28
CA ILE A 570 7.15 -32.92 -18.57
C ILE A 570 6.81 -33.40 -17.16
N ASP A 571 6.38 -34.65 -17.00
CA ASP A 571 6.02 -35.20 -15.69
C ASP A 571 7.23 -35.35 -14.78
N HIS A 572 8.40 -35.67 -15.33
CA HIS A 572 9.66 -35.62 -14.57
C HIS A 572 9.96 -34.22 -14.05
N HIS A 573 9.84 -33.18 -14.89
CA HIS A 573 10.09 -31.79 -14.48
C HIS A 573 9.05 -31.28 -13.47
N LYS A 574 7.78 -31.72 -13.57
CA LYS A 574 6.77 -31.43 -12.56
C LYS A 574 7.12 -32.04 -11.21
N ARG A 575 7.56 -33.30 -11.17
CA ARG A 575 8.01 -33.94 -9.93
C ARG A 575 9.21 -33.20 -9.32
N GLN A 576 10.16 -32.75 -10.15
CA GLN A 576 11.27 -31.92 -9.68
C GLN A 576 10.80 -30.58 -9.09
N ILE A 577 9.78 -29.93 -9.67
CA ILE A 577 9.17 -28.73 -9.09
C ILE A 577 8.52 -29.05 -7.73
N ASP A 578 7.73 -30.13 -7.64
CA ASP A 578 7.06 -30.52 -6.40
C ASP A 578 8.09 -30.86 -5.30
N GLU A 579 9.15 -31.59 -5.64
CA GLU A 579 10.28 -31.91 -4.75
C GLU A 579 10.98 -30.62 -4.27
N LEU A 580 11.30 -29.70 -5.18
CA LEU A 580 11.92 -28.41 -4.83
C LEU A 580 11.01 -27.54 -3.95
N GLN A 581 9.69 -27.56 -4.17
CA GLN A 581 8.74 -26.85 -3.31
C GLN A 581 8.70 -27.45 -1.91
N GLU A 582 8.71 -28.78 -1.78
CA GLU A 582 8.76 -29.45 -0.49
C GLU A 582 10.08 -29.19 0.24
N GLU A 583 11.21 -29.23 -0.48
CA GLU A 583 12.53 -28.88 0.05
C GLU A 583 12.61 -27.41 0.48
N ARG A 584 12.07 -26.49 -0.32
CA ARG A 584 11.98 -25.06 -0.01
C ARG A 584 11.20 -24.82 1.28
N GLU A 585 10.05 -25.48 1.47
CA GLU A 585 9.26 -25.33 2.69
C GLU A 585 9.94 -25.94 3.92
N LYS A 586 10.59 -27.11 3.77
CA LYS A 586 11.41 -27.70 4.84
C LYS A 586 12.59 -26.80 5.21
N HIS A 587 13.26 -26.21 4.21
CA HIS A 587 14.38 -25.31 4.42
C HIS A 587 13.94 -24.00 5.07
N ARG A 588 12.85 -23.40 4.58
CA ARG A 588 12.19 -22.23 5.18
C ARG A 588 11.89 -22.48 6.64
N LYS A 589 11.19 -23.58 6.96
CA LYS A 589 10.85 -23.92 8.35
C LYS A 589 12.10 -24.05 9.23
N ARG A 590 13.12 -24.78 8.75
CA ARG A 590 14.37 -24.98 9.48
C ARG A 590 15.11 -23.68 9.75
N ILE A 591 15.22 -22.79 8.76
CA ILE A 591 15.91 -21.51 8.95
C ILE A 591 15.07 -20.58 9.82
N THR A 592 13.74 -20.56 9.67
CA THR A 592 12.86 -19.79 10.57
C THR A 592 13.04 -20.22 12.02
N ASP A 593 13.06 -21.53 12.31
CA ASP A 593 13.29 -22.03 13.66
C ASP A 593 14.66 -21.58 14.21
N GLN A 594 15.72 -21.60 13.38
CA GLN A 594 17.05 -21.11 13.75
C GLN A 594 17.09 -19.59 13.98
N VAL A 595 16.38 -18.82 13.15
CA VAL A 595 16.27 -17.37 13.29
C VAL A 595 15.49 -17.02 14.55
N GLU A 596 14.41 -17.73 14.86
CA GLU A 596 13.67 -17.55 16.11
C GLU A 596 14.54 -17.84 17.33
N GLU A 597 15.40 -18.86 17.27
CA GLU A 597 16.36 -19.18 18.33
C GLU A 597 17.40 -18.05 18.48
N LYS A 598 18.02 -17.57 17.40
CA LYS A 598 18.95 -16.43 17.42
C LYS A 598 18.30 -15.14 17.95
N VAL A 599 17.04 -14.89 17.57
CA VAL A 599 16.29 -13.73 18.06
C VAL A 599 15.99 -13.89 19.54
N LYS A 600 15.65 -15.09 20.03
CA LYS A 600 15.46 -15.36 21.47
C LYS A 600 16.77 -15.18 22.25
N GLU A 601 17.89 -15.68 21.74
CA GLU A 601 19.22 -15.46 22.34
C GLU A 601 19.56 -13.97 22.40
N PHE A 602 19.26 -13.23 21.34
CA PHE A 602 19.46 -11.79 21.32
C PHE A 602 18.55 -11.07 22.32
N MET A 603 17.27 -11.44 22.38
CA MET A 603 16.35 -10.90 23.39
C MET A 603 16.83 -11.18 24.81
N ALA A 604 17.32 -12.40 25.10
CA ALA A 604 17.90 -12.75 26.39
C ALA A 604 19.16 -11.93 26.70
N SER A 605 19.96 -11.58 25.68
CA SER A 605 21.09 -10.65 25.85
C SER A 605 20.61 -9.23 26.18
N LEU A 606 19.52 -8.77 25.56
CA LEU A 606 18.90 -7.47 25.84
C LEU A 606 18.19 -7.41 27.19
N ASP A 607 17.65 -8.52 27.70
CA ASP A 607 17.04 -8.58 29.04
C ASP A 607 18.05 -8.22 30.16
N THR A 608 19.35 -8.36 29.91
CA THR A 608 20.40 -7.92 30.86
C THR A 608 20.50 -6.40 30.99
N VAL A 609 19.99 -5.65 30.01
CA VAL A 609 19.98 -4.19 29.97
C VAL A 609 18.56 -3.61 30.05
N ARG A 610 17.54 -4.46 30.28
CA ARG A 610 16.16 -4.06 30.49
C ARG A 610 15.89 -3.53 31.88
#